data_AF-A0A3M6BXJ2-F1
#
_entry.id   AF-A0A3M6BXJ2-F1
#
_cell.length_a   1.000
_cell.length_b   1.000
_cell.length_c   1.000
_cell.angle_alpha   90.00
_cell.angle_beta   90.00
_cell.angle_gamma   90.00
#
_symmetry.space_group_name_H-M   'P 1'
#
loop_
_entity.id
_entity.type
_entity.pdbx_description
1 polymer ?
#
loop_
_entity_poly.entity_id
_entity_poly.type
_entity_poly.pdbx_seq_one_letter_code
_entity_poly.pdbx_strand_id
1 'polypeptide(L)'
;MMSLEHGAVFYVGVNYSGEGYAYEESVIQNNLPPALNDRFRSVDIKPRSKVYAWTHYGDGFDKYHDFDVSQPDIQSVGGVSTILVAPKDSALFAIRLVGQAGDDRKYHAFVRTFTITNPKEGLK
;
A
#
# COMPACT_ATOMS: atom_id res chain seq x y z
N MET A 1 -23.75 13.14 -8.50
CA MET A 1 -22.50 13.21 -7.72
C MET A 1 -21.56 12.17 -8.32
N MET A 2 -20.48 12.59 -8.99
CA MET A 2 -19.51 11.63 -9.51
C MET A 2 -18.76 11.03 -8.32
N SER A 3 -18.96 9.74 -8.08
CA SER A 3 -18.12 8.97 -7.16
C SER A 3 -16.70 8.95 -7.72
N LEU A 4 -15.69 9.22 -6.89
CA LEU A 4 -14.31 8.89 -7.25
C LEU A 4 -14.23 7.37 -7.47
N GLU A 5 -13.72 6.96 -8.63
CA GLU A 5 -13.59 5.55 -9.03
C GLU A 5 -12.30 4.90 -8.48
N HIS A 6 -11.33 5.74 -8.09
CA HIS A 6 -9.97 5.36 -7.70
C HIS A 6 -9.58 5.99 -6.36
N GLY A 7 -8.59 5.40 -5.71
CA GLY A 7 -8.03 5.84 -4.43
C GLY A 7 -8.61 5.10 -3.22
N ALA A 8 -8.19 5.53 -2.04
CA ALA A 8 -8.74 5.09 -0.76
C ALA A 8 -8.80 6.25 0.24
N VAL A 9 -9.75 6.19 1.17
CA VAL A 9 -9.85 7.13 2.29
C VAL A 9 -9.70 6.36 3.58
N PHE A 10 -8.68 6.67 4.36
CA PHE A 10 -8.47 6.09 5.69
C PHE A 10 -9.05 7.00 6.76
N TYR A 11 -9.71 6.39 7.74
CA TYR A 11 -10.40 7.12 8.80
C TYR A 11 -9.81 6.78 10.16
N VAL A 12 -9.76 7.77 11.05
CA VAL A 12 -9.28 7.60 12.44
C VAL A 12 -10.28 6.86 13.33
N GLY A 13 -11.55 6.77 12.92
CA GLY A 13 -12.61 5.98 13.56
C GLY A 13 -12.96 4.70 12.81
N VAL A 14 -13.66 3.80 13.47
CA VAL A 14 -14.29 2.62 12.84
C VAL A 14 -15.51 3.06 12.03
N ASN A 15 -16.01 2.20 11.14
CA ASN A 15 -17.17 2.43 10.28
C ASN A 15 -17.09 3.75 9.48
N TYR A 16 -15.90 4.08 8.98
CA TYR A 16 -15.64 5.27 8.14
C TYR A 16 -15.97 6.60 8.83
N SER A 17 -15.77 6.64 10.15
CA SER A 17 -16.10 7.81 10.99
C SER A 17 -14.87 8.62 11.40
N GLY A 18 -15.10 9.88 11.77
CA GLY A 18 -14.05 10.81 12.17
C GLY A 18 -13.33 11.43 10.96
N GLU A 19 -12.14 11.95 11.20
CA GLU A 19 -11.31 12.57 10.17
C GLU A 19 -10.83 11.53 9.15
N GLY A 20 -10.98 11.87 7.87
CA GLY A 20 -10.65 11.03 6.72
C GLY A 20 -9.46 11.60 5.93
N TYR A 21 -8.59 10.71 5.48
CA TYR A 21 -7.35 11.02 4.77
C TYR A 21 -7.35 10.28 3.44
N ALA A 22 -7.43 11.03 2.34
CA ALA A 22 -7.49 10.48 0.99
C ALA A 22 -6.09 10.20 0.44
N TYR A 23 -5.95 9.08 -0.26
CA TYR A 23 -4.73 8.65 -0.92
C TYR A 23 -5.03 8.19 -2.34
N GLU A 24 -4.24 8.71 -3.27
CA GLU A 24 -4.27 8.36 -4.68
C GLU A 24 -3.54 7.03 -4.94
N GLU A 25 -3.87 6.38 -6.06
CA GLU A 25 -3.18 5.18 -6.51
C GLU A 25 -1.70 5.43 -6.84
N SER A 26 -0.90 4.36 -6.72
CA SER A 26 0.49 4.26 -7.17
C SER A 26 1.50 5.16 -6.47
N VAL A 27 1.10 5.82 -5.36
CA VAL A 27 2.02 6.55 -4.48
C VAL A 27 2.16 5.78 -3.18
N ILE A 28 3.37 5.28 -2.91
CA ILE A 28 3.69 4.70 -1.61
C ILE A 28 3.84 5.82 -0.58
N GLN A 29 3.06 5.75 0.50
CA GLN A 29 3.17 6.66 1.62
C GLN A 29 3.99 5.96 2.70
N ASN A 30 5.30 6.15 2.62
CA ASN A 30 6.23 5.70 3.65
C ASN A 30 6.20 6.66 4.83
N ASN A 31 6.26 6.12 6.04
CA ASN A 31 6.30 6.90 7.28
C ASN A 31 5.16 7.93 7.32
N LEU A 32 3.93 7.43 7.41
CA LEU A 32 2.77 8.28 7.68
C LEU A 32 3.11 9.32 8.76
N PRO A 33 2.62 10.57 8.64
CA PRO A 33 2.89 11.60 9.64
C PRO A 33 2.75 11.04 11.05
N PRO A 34 3.62 11.39 12.02
CA PRO A 34 3.57 10.81 13.36
C PRO A 34 2.19 10.93 14.04
N ALA A 35 1.41 11.95 13.66
CA ALA A 35 0.05 12.15 14.11
C ALA A 35 -0.97 11.12 13.58
N LEU A 36 -0.63 10.39 12.51
CA LEU A 36 -1.48 9.41 11.81
C LEU A 36 -0.95 7.98 11.89
N ASN A 37 0.33 7.80 12.20
CA ASN A 37 0.90 6.49 12.45
C ASN A 37 0.09 5.74 13.53
N ASP A 38 -0.30 4.51 13.21
CA ASP A 38 -1.09 3.62 14.07
C ASP A 38 -2.50 4.14 14.44
N ARG A 39 -3.00 5.18 13.75
CA ARG A 39 -4.29 5.81 14.09
C ARG A 39 -5.47 5.41 13.21
N PHE A 40 -5.22 4.85 12.04
CA PHE A 40 -6.29 4.45 11.14
C PHE A 40 -7.04 3.23 11.67
N ARG A 41 -8.38 3.30 11.64
CA ARG A 41 -9.28 2.28 12.17
C ARG A 41 -10.29 1.76 11.15
N SER A 42 -10.47 2.44 10.02
CA SER A 42 -11.21 1.92 8.88
C SER A 42 -10.69 2.52 7.58
N VAL A 43 -11.02 1.87 6.45
CA VAL A 43 -10.61 2.33 5.12
C VAL A 43 -11.73 2.12 4.11
N ASP A 44 -12.13 3.20 3.43
CA ASP A 44 -13.02 3.15 2.27
C ASP A 44 -12.19 3.06 0.99
N ILE A 45 -12.31 1.97 0.24
CA ILE A 45 -11.53 1.67 -0.96
C ILE A 45 -12.43 1.86 -2.17
N LYS A 46 -11.99 2.68 -3.12
CA LYS A 46 -12.79 2.92 -4.33
C LYS A 46 -12.80 1.68 -5.25
N PRO A 47 -13.85 1.50 -6.07
CA PRO A 47 -14.12 0.23 -6.76
C PRO A 47 -12.97 -0.30 -7.62
N ARG A 48 -12.12 0.58 -8.15
CA ARG A 48 -11.00 0.24 -9.04
C ARG A 48 -9.65 0.17 -8.34
N SER A 49 -9.63 0.26 -7.01
CA SER A 49 -8.41 0.27 -6.22
C SER A 49 -8.33 -0.91 -5.25
N LYS A 50 -7.14 -1.09 -4.69
CA LYS A 50 -6.85 -1.94 -3.54
C LYS A 50 -5.79 -1.29 -2.67
N VAL A 51 -5.63 -1.78 -1.46
CA VAL A 51 -4.68 -1.26 -0.47
C VAL A 51 -3.75 -2.38 -0.03
N TYR A 52 -2.46 -2.06 0.03
CA TYR A 52 -1.46 -2.80 0.79
C TYR A 52 -1.09 -1.97 2.02
N ALA A 53 -1.19 -2.55 3.20
CA ALA A 53 -0.89 -1.90 4.46
C ALA A 53 0.17 -2.68 5.25
N TRP A 54 1.19 -1.97 5.74
CA TRP A 54 2.24 -2.52 6.58
C TRP A 54 2.20 -1.89 7.97
N THR A 55 2.56 -2.68 8.98
CA THR A 55 2.61 -2.26 10.38
C THR A 55 3.91 -1.53 10.72
N HIS A 56 3.96 -0.89 11.89
CA HIS A 56 5.17 -0.26 12.44
C HIS A 56 6.33 -1.28 12.64
N TYR A 57 7.58 -0.79 12.55
CA TYR A 57 8.89 -1.42 12.78
C TYR A 57 8.88 -2.93 13.12
N GLY A 58 9.13 -3.72 12.09
CA GLY A 58 9.77 -5.02 12.15
C GLY A 58 10.71 -5.14 10.96
N ASP A 59 11.72 -6.01 11.02
CA ASP A 59 12.76 -6.17 9.99
C ASP A 59 12.25 -6.73 8.65
N GLY A 60 10.98 -6.53 8.32
CA GLY A 60 10.37 -7.08 7.14
C GLY A 60 9.17 -6.26 6.68
N PHE A 61 9.35 -5.63 5.52
CA PHE A 61 8.25 -5.36 4.59
C PHE A 61 7.64 -6.67 4.01
N ASP A 62 7.94 -7.82 4.62
CA ASP A 62 7.57 -9.17 4.20
C ASP A 62 6.15 -9.55 4.62
N LYS A 63 5.59 -8.87 5.62
CA LYS A 63 4.21 -9.05 6.07
C LYS A 63 3.40 -7.78 5.82
N TYR A 64 2.39 -7.90 4.98
CA TYR A 64 1.41 -6.86 4.69
C TYR A 64 0.00 -7.43 4.76
N HIS A 65 -0.97 -6.54 4.95
CA HIS A 65 -2.38 -6.83 4.76
C HIS A 65 -2.81 -6.28 3.40
N ASP A 66 -3.47 -7.12 2.61
CA ASP A 66 -4.14 -6.71 1.38
C ASP A 66 -5.64 -6.51 1.62
N PHE A 67 -6.16 -5.38 1.15
CA PHE A 67 -7.59 -5.07 1.17
C PHE A 67 -8.03 -4.73 -0.26
N ASP A 68 -8.92 -5.54 -0.82
CA ASP A 68 -9.52 -5.35 -2.14
C ASP A 68 -10.96 -4.80 -2.08
N VAL A 69 -11.47 -4.62 -0.86
CA VAL A 69 -12.77 -4.05 -0.51
C VAL A 69 -12.65 -3.19 0.75
N SER A 70 -13.55 -2.21 0.90
CA SER A 70 -13.62 -1.33 2.08
C SER A 70 -13.75 -2.14 3.38
N GLN A 71 -13.01 -1.72 4.40
CA GLN A 71 -12.97 -2.38 5.71
C GLN A 71 -13.50 -1.41 6.77
N PRO A 72 -14.63 -1.74 7.44
CA PRO A 72 -15.19 -0.89 8.48
C PRO A 72 -14.39 -0.95 9.78
N ASP A 73 -13.53 -1.95 9.95
CA ASP A 73 -12.65 -2.09 11.10
C ASP A 73 -11.34 -2.77 10.67
N ILE A 74 -10.21 -2.08 10.83
CA ILE A 74 -8.86 -2.60 10.57
C ILE A 74 -8.00 -2.66 11.85
N GLN A 75 -8.60 -2.61 13.03
CA GLN A 75 -7.85 -2.63 14.30
C GLN A 75 -7.03 -3.91 14.48
N SER A 76 -7.43 -5.01 13.85
CA SER A 76 -6.69 -6.29 13.84
C SER A 76 -5.33 -6.20 13.15
N VAL A 77 -5.10 -5.19 12.32
CA VAL A 77 -3.81 -4.94 11.65
C VAL A 77 -2.75 -4.50 12.66
N GLY A 78 -3.13 -3.94 13.81
CA GLY A 78 -2.17 -3.61 14.87
C GLY A 78 -1.36 -2.32 14.64
N GLY A 79 -1.89 -1.39 13.84
CA GLY A 79 -1.32 -0.07 13.60
C GLY A 79 -0.62 0.03 12.25
N VAL A 80 -1.21 0.81 11.33
CA VAL A 80 -0.70 1.00 9.97
C VAL A 80 0.29 2.16 9.94
N SER A 81 1.47 1.93 9.35
CA SER A 81 2.56 2.93 9.26
C SER A 81 2.97 3.26 7.83
N THR A 82 2.79 2.31 6.91
CA THR A 82 3.05 2.46 5.48
C THR A 82 1.86 1.93 4.70
N ILE A 83 1.47 2.68 3.67
CA ILE A 83 0.36 2.31 2.78
C ILE A 83 0.76 2.46 1.33
N LEU A 84 0.24 1.57 0.50
CA LEU A 84 0.22 1.69 -0.95
C LEU A 84 -1.21 1.46 -1.43
N VAL A 85 -1.81 2.49 -2.03
CA VAL A 85 -3.04 2.32 -2.80
C VAL A 85 -2.63 1.97 -4.23
N ALA A 86 -3.22 0.96 -4.84
CA ALA A 86 -2.86 0.48 -6.17
C ALA A 86 -4.10 0.18 -7.01
N PRO A 87 -4.00 0.16 -8.35
CA PRO A 87 -5.06 -0.36 -9.21
C PRO A 87 -5.44 -1.79 -8.82
N LYS A 88 -6.73 -2.11 -8.84
CA LYS A 88 -7.26 -3.40 -8.36
C LYS A 88 -6.68 -4.59 -9.13
N ASP A 89 -6.46 -4.43 -10.44
CA ASP A 89 -5.90 -5.40 -11.38
C ASP A 89 -4.37 -5.46 -11.42
N SER A 90 -3.67 -4.67 -10.60
CA SER A 90 -2.20 -4.70 -10.51
C SER A 90 -1.69 -5.89 -9.67
N ALA A 91 -0.37 -6.11 -9.63
CA ALA A 91 0.27 -7.00 -8.67
C ALA A 91 1.41 -6.27 -7.97
N LEU A 92 1.60 -6.54 -6.67
CA LEU A 92 2.71 -6.00 -5.91
C LEU A 92 4.01 -6.69 -6.34
N PHE A 93 4.97 -5.90 -6.83
CA PHE A 93 6.34 -6.33 -7.06
C PHE A 93 7.26 -5.64 -6.07
N ALA A 94 7.78 -6.39 -5.11
CA ALA A 94 8.67 -5.89 -4.06
C ALA A 94 10.03 -6.61 -4.13
N ILE A 95 11.13 -5.84 -4.01
CA ILE A 95 12.49 -6.37 -3.97
C ILE A 95 13.14 -5.95 -2.66
N ARG A 96 13.73 -6.92 -1.95
CA ARG A 96 14.57 -6.68 -0.77
C ARG A 96 15.99 -7.13 -1.07
N LEU A 97 16.95 -6.23 -0.93
CA LEU A 97 18.37 -6.56 -0.97
C LEU A 97 18.84 -6.97 0.43
N VAL A 98 19.36 -8.20 0.57
CA VAL A 98 19.94 -8.72 1.82
C VAL A 98 21.41 -9.00 1.59
N GLY A 99 22.30 -8.23 2.22
CA GLY A 99 23.74 -8.45 2.14
C GLY A 99 24.16 -9.68 2.95
N GLN A 100 24.96 -10.56 2.34
CA GLN A 100 25.55 -11.76 2.99
C GLN A 100 27.08 -11.80 2.86
N ALA A 101 27.70 -10.73 2.35
CA ALA A 101 29.11 -10.71 1.98
C ALA A 101 30.07 -10.70 3.19
N GLY A 102 29.57 -10.48 4.40
CA GLY A 102 30.39 -10.40 5.62
C GLY A 102 31.39 -9.24 5.62
N ASP A 103 31.20 -8.26 4.74
CA ASP A 103 32.01 -7.05 4.63
C ASP A 103 31.18 -5.77 4.85
N ASP A 104 31.86 -4.65 5.10
CA ASP A 104 31.23 -3.35 5.36
C ASP A 104 30.86 -2.60 4.06
N ARG A 105 30.84 -3.29 2.91
CA ARG A 105 30.55 -2.64 1.62
C ARG A 105 29.05 -2.40 1.46
N LYS A 106 28.72 -1.25 0.86
CA LYS A 106 27.34 -0.93 0.48
C LYS A 106 27.02 -1.53 -0.90
N TYR A 107 26.02 -2.39 -0.94
CA TYR A 107 25.50 -2.97 -2.16
C TYR A 107 24.22 -2.23 -2.57
N HIS A 108 24.05 -2.04 -3.88
CA HIS A 108 22.89 -1.35 -4.45
C HIS A 108 22.25 -2.23 -5.51
N ALA A 109 20.92 -2.31 -5.51
CA ALA A 109 20.15 -2.93 -6.59
C ALA A 109 19.52 -1.84 -7.44
N PHE A 110 19.79 -1.84 -8.74
CA PHE A 110 19.13 -0.96 -9.70
C PHE A 110 18.03 -1.74 -10.42
N VAL A 111 16.79 -1.31 -10.24
CA VAL A 111 15.61 -1.92 -10.86
C VAL A 111 15.05 -0.93 -11.87
N ARG A 112 14.98 -1.33 -13.13
CA ARG A 112 14.36 -0.53 -14.19
C ARG A 112 13.12 -1.26 -14.68
N THR A 113 11.95 -0.65 -14.50
CA THR A 113 10.69 -1.13 -15.05
C THR A 113 10.38 -0.41 -16.36
N PHE A 114 9.56 -1.04 -17.19
CA PHE A 114 9.08 -0.47 -18.44
C PHE A 114 7.58 -0.72 -18.55
N THR A 115 6.82 0.29 -18.97
CA THR A 115 5.41 0.14 -19.30
C THR A 115 5.30 -0.32 -20.76
N ILE A 116 4.60 -1.43 -21.00
CA ILE A 116 4.25 -1.86 -22.35
C ILE A 116 2.83 -1.35 -22.66
N THR A 117 2.72 -0.33 -23.49
CA THR A 117 1.45 0.14 -24.05
C THR A 117 1.05 -0.78 -25.20
N ASN A 118 -0.17 -1.34 -25.18
CA ASN A 118 -0.66 -2.38 -26.11
C ASN A 118 0.14 -3.69 -26.07
N PRO A 119 0.00 -4.52 -25.01
CA PRO A 119 0.46 -5.89 -25.09
C PRO A 119 -0.32 -6.59 -26.22
N LYS A 120 0.35 -6.91 -27.32
CA LYS A 120 -0.19 -7.92 -28.23
C LYS A 120 -0.22 -9.20 -27.41
N GLU A 121 -1.41 -9.63 -26.99
CA GLU A 121 -1.58 -10.97 -26.46
C GLU A 121 -0.95 -11.91 -27.48
N GLY A 122 0.10 -12.62 -27.07
CA GLY A 122 0.69 -13.64 -27.90
C GLY A 122 -0.40 -14.64 -28.19
N LEU A 123 -0.85 -14.68 -29.44
CA LEU A 123 -1.64 -15.79 -29.99
C LEU A 123 -0.92 -17.07 -29.58
N LYS A 124 -1.52 -17.81 -28.65
CA LYS A 124 -1.22 -19.23 -28.44
C LYS A 124 -2.08 -20.05 -29.37
#